data_AF-A0A1G2R3K9-F1
#
_entry.id   AF-A0A1G2R3K9-F1
#
_cell.length_a   1.000
_cell.length_b   1.000
_cell.length_c   1.000
_cell.angle_alpha   90.00
_cell.angle_beta   90.00
_cell.angle_gamma   90.00
#
_symmetry.space_group_name_H-M   'P 1'
#
loop_
_entity.id
_entity.type
_entity.pdbx_description
1 polymer ?
#
loop_
_entity_poly.entity_id
_entity_poly.type
_entity_poly.pdbx_seq_one_letter_code
_entity_poly.pdbx_strand_id
1 'polypeptide(L)'
;MKTEKKKRLLLIDANSLIHRAFHALPPLSASTGEMVNAVYGFCLAFFKAVKEFQPDYIAAAFDVAGGSFRDKKFAAYKAKREKAPDELYGQMPLVKKVLAVFHVPVYEKGGFEADDIIGTISLQAPRKQVKPPLETIILSGDADVFQLVDGHTKAYTLRKGIQDSVLYDEKAVEKRFGGLKPVQLVDYKALRGDPSDNIPGVTGIGEKTAIALLLQFGSLDNIYKELEENTEKAKSLRPRLKDMLVQYKEQAAISKELAQIERHAPIDCKLSDLAWKEFDEKEAEQLLQSFGFRSLTLRLPELHGNGKKQEKEQGEDDQLAVIEQLERDGVLSHEIAEVERNLTPVLRAMEKTGIAVSKEYFAGLEKDMRRELAKAESKIFELAESVFNVGSPKQLSAVLFEKLMLSPKGMHKTPGGIVSTASPELEKIKSLHPIVQEVLNYRELAKLLHTYVAPLPLLADKEGRIHTHFEQFGAETGRLSSANPNLQNIPLQGSWGKKVRGGFVAAPGYQLVSCDYSQMELRLAAHIAKEEKMQKIFQENKDIHRMTASEVFGIPAQEVSDEMRYRAKALNFGVLYGMGARGFAQSAK
;
A
#
# COMPACT_ATOMS: atom_id res chain seq x y z
N MET A 1 22.19 14.00 19.61
CA MET A 1 22.35 15.12 18.66
C MET A 1 20.97 15.46 18.12
N LYS A 2 20.47 16.69 18.32
CA LYS A 2 19.24 17.15 17.67
C LYS A 2 19.51 17.16 16.16
N THR A 3 18.77 16.38 15.38
CA THR A 3 18.80 16.44 13.92
C THR A 3 18.48 17.86 13.47
N GLU A 4 19.41 18.50 12.75
CA GLU A 4 19.16 19.81 12.15
C GLU A 4 17.89 19.75 11.29
N LYS A 5 16.95 20.66 11.54
CA LYS A 5 15.67 20.73 10.82
C LYS A 5 15.96 21.09 9.36
N LYS A 6 15.94 20.14 8.42
CA LYS A 6 16.21 20.36 6.99
C LYS A 6 14.98 20.90 6.27
N LYS A 7 15.17 21.74 5.25
CA LYS A 7 14.10 22.04 4.27
C LYS A 7 14.02 20.93 3.23
N ARG A 8 12.85 20.72 2.63
CA ARG A 8 12.65 19.66 1.63
C ARG A 8 12.08 20.18 0.32
N LEU A 9 12.66 19.71 -0.78
CA LEU A 9 12.16 19.89 -2.15
C LEU A 9 11.64 18.54 -2.66
N LEU A 10 10.36 18.47 -3.03
CA LEU A 10 9.76 17.30 -3.67
C LEU A 10 9.64 17.53 -5.18
N LEU A 11 10.33 16.70 -5.97
CA LEU A 11 10.24 16.70 -7.43
C LEU A 11 9.43 15.49 -7.88
N ILE A 12 8.37 15.72 -8.66
CA ILE A 12 7.42 14.68 -9.07
C ILE A 12 7.63 14.40 -10.55
N ASP A 13 7.97 13.15 -10.86
CA ASP A 13 7.95 12.60 -12.22
C ASP A 13 6.52 12.17 -12.55
N ALA A 14 5.74 13.09 -13.12
CA ALA A 14 4.31 12.86 -13.30
C ALA A 14 4.03 11.76 -14.33
N ASN A 15 4.75 11.76 -15.46
CA ASN A 15 4.59 10.76 -16.51
C ASN A 15 4.84 9.34 -15.98
N SER A 16 5.94 9.12 -15.26
CA SER A 16 6.26 7.81 -14.71
C SER A 16 5.20 7.30 -13.71
N LEU A 17 4.69 8.19 -12.86
CA LEU A 17 3.64 7.84 -11.89
C LEU A 17 2.30 7.55 -12.55
N ILE A 18 1.92 8.32 -13.57
CA ILE A 18 0.67 8.14 -14.33
C ILE A 18 0.68 6.78 -15.03
N HIS A 19 1.75 6.47 -15.77
CA HIS A 19 1.90 5.16 -16.43
C HIS A 19 1.84 4.02 -15.41
N ARG A 20 2.56 4.15 -14.29
CA ARG A 20 2.53 3.15 -13.23
C ARG A 20 1.15 2.95 -12.64
N ALA A 21 0.44 4.04 -12.35
CA ALA A 21 -0.90 4.00 -11.79
C ALA A 21 -1.89 3.30 -12.72
N PHE A 22 -1.84 3.63 -14.02
CA PHE A 22 -2.71 3.04 -15.03
C PHE A 22 -2.56 1.53 -15.16
N HIS A 23 -1.32 1.02 -15.16
CA HIS A 23 -1.07 -0.42 -15.27
C HIS A 23 -1.26 -1.18 -13.95
N ALA A 24 -1.12 -0.51 -12.81
CA ALA A 24 -1.23 -1.14 -11.50
C ALA A 24 -2.68 -1.22 -10.97
N LEU A 25 -3.54 -0.28 -11.38
CA LEU A 25 -4.93 -0.21 -10.92
C LEU A 25 -5.91 -0.71 -11.98
N PRO A 26 -7.00 -1.38 -11.58
CA PRO A 26 -8.07 -1.70 -12.51
C PRO A 26 -8.68 -0.40 -13.10
N PRO A 27 -9.31 -0.47 -14.28
CA PRO A 27 -10.06 0.65 -14.82
C PRO A 27 -11.07 1.18 -13.81
N LEU A 28 -11.07 2.50 -13.64
CA LEU A 28 -11.97 3.27 -12.78
C LEU A 28 -12.51 4.42 -13.61
N SER A 29 -13.80 4.70 -13.52
CA SER A 29 -14.45 5.78 -14.25
C SER A 29 -15.14 6.74 -13.30
N ALA A 30 -15.08 8.02 -13.60
CA ALA A 30 -15.87 9.05 -12.94
C ALA A 30 -17.36 8.92 -13.31
N SER A 31 -18.22 9.65 -12.61
CA SER A 31 -19.67 9.70 -12.89
C SER A 31 -19.99 10.23 -14.30
N THR A 32 -19.07 11.00 -14.90
CA THR A 32 -19.14 11.51 -16.27
C THR A 32 -18.76 10.46 -17.33
N GLY A 33 -18.28 9.28 -16.93
CA GLY A 33 -17.84 8.19 -17.81
C GLY A 33 -16.34 8.25 -18.18
N GLU A 34 -15.64 9.34 -17.86
CA GLU A 34 -14.20 9.48 -18.09
C GLU A 34 -13.39 8.50 -17.24
N MET A 35 -12.35 7.90 -17.80
CA MET A 35 -11.45 7.02 -17.07
C MET A 35 -10.52 7.83 -16.16
N VAL A 36 -10.36 7.40 -14.89
CA VAL A 36 -9.65 8.15 -13.84
C VAL A 36 -8.76 7.27 -12.95
N ASN A 37 -8.51 6.01 -13.31
CA ASN A 37 -7.66 5.09 -12.52
C ASN A 37 -6.22 5.60 -12.36
N ALA A 38 -5.63 6.15 -13.42
CA ALA A 38 -4.29 6.72 -13.37
C ALA A 38 -4.25 7.99 -12.50
N VAL A 39 -5.28 8.83 -12.58
CA VAL A 39 -5.43 10.03 -11.73
C VAL A 39 -5.52 9.64 -10.26
N TYR A 40 -6.36 8.63 -9.93
CA TYR A 40 -6.50 8.14 -8.56
C TYR A 40 -5.17 7.62 -8.00
N GLY A 41 -4.46 6.81 -8.78
CA GLY A 41 -3.17 6.26 -8.39
C GLY A 41 -2.08 7.31 -8.26
N PHE A 42 -2.09 8.33 -9.12
CA PHE A 42 -1.22 9.50 -8.99
C PHE A 42 -1.49 10.23 -7.67
N CYS A 43 -2.74 10.56 -7.36
CA CYS A 43 -3.11 11.24 -6.12
C CYS A 43 -2.68 10.45 -4.88
N LEU A 44 -2.82 9.12 -4.89
CA LEU A 44 -2.34 8.28 -3.79
C LEU A 44 -0.83 8.41 -3.56
N ALA A 45 -0.03 8.37 -4.63
CA ALA A 45 1.42 8.50 -4.54
C ALA A 45 1.83 9.91 -4.10
N PHE A 46 1.20 10.93 -4.69
CA PHE A 46 1.40 12.33 -4.38
C PHE A 46 1.09 12.64 -2.92
N PHE A 47 -0.11 12.28 -2.45
CA PHE A 47 -0.56 12.54 -1.07
C PHE A 47 0.32 11.81 -0.06
N LYS A 48 0.73 10.57 -0.37
CA LYS A 48 1.65 9.82 0.48
C LYS A 48 3.00 10.53 0.60
N ALA A 49 3.58 10.97 -0.51
CA ALA A 49 4.86 11.67 -0.50
C ALA A 49 4.78 13.01 0.25
N VAL A 50 3.71 13.77 0.02
CA VAL A 50 3.46 15.03 0.74
C VAL A 50 3.33 14.80 2.25
N LYS A 51 2.53 13.81 2.67
CA LYS A 51 2.36 13.46 4.10
C LYS A 51 3.67 13.01 4.74
N GLU A 52 4.43 12.17 4.05
CA GLU A 52 5.68 11.60 4.57
C GLU A 52 6.81 12.63 4.66
N PHE A 53 6.94 13.49 3.64
CA PHE A 53 8.07 14.41 3.52
C PHE A 53 7.75 15.84 3.93
N GLN A 54 6.48 16.26 3.99
CA GLN A 54 6.06 17.63 4.33
C GLN A 54 6.95 18.67 3.61
N PRO A 55 6.93 18.72 2.26
CA PRO A 55 7.86 19.53 1.49
C PRO A 55 7.64 21.03 1.73
N ASP A 56 8.74 21.79 1.76
CA ASP A 56 8.69 23.26 1.73
C ASP A 56 8.64 23.77 0.27
N TYR A 57 9.18 22.98 -0.65
CA TYR A 57 9.22 23.27 -2.07
C TYR A 57 8.73 22.06 -2.87
N ILE A 58 8.04 22.30 -3.97
CA ILE A 58 7.47 21.24 -4.82
C ILE A 58 7.48 21.63 -6.29
N ALA A 59 7.68 20.64 -7.17
CA ALA A 59 7.51 20.81 -8.61
C ALA A 59 7.10 19.47 -9.24
N ALA A 60 6.36 19.52 -10.34
CA ALA A 60 6.06 18.36 -11.18
C ALA A 60 6.64 18.56 -12.58
N ALA A 61 7.23 17.51 -13.14
CA ALA A 61 7.74 17.50 -14.51
C ALA A 61 6.86 16.60 -15.40
N PHE A 62 6.65 17.04 -16.64
CA PHE A 62 5.92 16.28 -17.67
C PHE A 62 6.74 16.19 -18.96
N ASP A 63 6.56 15.07 -19.69
CA ASP A 63 7.03 14.97 -21.07
C ASP A 63 6.16 15.80 -22.01
N VAL A 64 6.77 16.32 -23.07
CA VAL A 64 6.08 17.04 -24.15
C VAL A 64 6.03 16.16 -25.40
N ALA A 65 4.94 16.25 -26.15
CA ALA A 65 4.83 15.61 -27.46
C ALA A 65 5.90 16.15 -28.43
N GLY A 66 6.44 15.29 -29.30
CA GLY A 66 7.43 15.68 -30.33
C GLY A 66 8.83 15.08 -30.14
N GLY A 67 9.01 14.21 -29.14
CA GLY A 67 10.27 13.51 -28.89
C GLY A 67 11.32 14.37 -28.21
N SER A 68 12.39 13.72 -27.77
CA SER A 68 13.54 14.33 -27.12
C SER A 68 14.73 14.47 -28.07
N PHE A 69 15.80 15.09 -27.60
CA PHE A 69 17.07 15.12 -28.33
C PHE A 69 17.62 13.71 -28.60
N ARG A 70 17.21 12.69 -27.81
CA ARG A 70 17.60 11.29 -27.99
C ARG A 70 17.00 10.69 -29.26
N ASP A 71 15.73 10.97 -29.55
CA ASP A 71 15.06 10.50 -30.77
C ASP A 71 15.75 11.01 -32.05
N LYS A 72 16.26 12.24 -32.01
CA LYS A 72 17.02 12.85 -33.12
C LYS A 72 18.38 12.21 -33.32
N LYS A 73 19.03 11.76 -32.23
CA LYS A 73 20.37 11.15 -32.26
C LYS A 73 20.33 9.66 -32.58
N PHE A 74 19.30 8.94 -32.12
CA PHE A 74 19.17 7.51 -32.33
C PHE A 74 17.72 7.13 -32.62
N ALA A 75 17.38 6.96 -33.90
CA ALA A 75 16.01 6.72 -34.35
C ALA A 75 15.37 5.44 -33.77
N ALA A 76 16.18 4.49 -33.28
CA ALA A 76 15.67 3.27 -32.65
C ALA A 76 15.39 3.45 -31.14
N TYR A 77 15.77 4.58 -30.52
CA TYR A 77 15.47 4.87 -29.12
C TYR A 77 13.96 4.90 -28.90
N LYS A 78 13.46 4.16 -27.91
CA LYS A 78 12.02 3.99 -27.60
C LYS A 78 11.12 3.59 -28.78
N ALA A 79 11.66 3.29 -29.97
CA ALA A 79 10.89 3.00 -31.18
C ALA A 79 10.05 1.72 -31.08
N LYS A 80 10.40 0.81 -30.18
CA LYS A 80 9.65 -0.42 -29.88
C LYS A 80 8.61 -0.25 -28.77
N ARG A 81 8.51 0.93 -28.13
CA ARG A 81 7.46 1.16 -27.14
C ARG A 81 6.13 1.22 -27.87
N GLU A 82 5.20 0.37 -27.44
CA GLU A 82 3.81 0.46 -27.89
C GLU A 82 3.26 1.85 -27.54
N LYS A 83 2.54 2.46 -28.48
CA LYS A 83 1.89 3.74 -28.24
C LYS A 83 0.92 3.54 -27.09
N ALA A 84 1.05 4.36 -26.04
CA ALA A 84 0.17 4.25 -24.90
C ALA A 84 -1.31 4.43 -25.31
N PRO A 85 -2.26 3.78 -24.63
CA PRO A 85 -3.67 3.87 -24.96
C PRO A 85 -4.17 5.31 -24.89
N ASP A 86 -5.11 5.70 -25.76
CA ASP A 86 -5.66 7.06 -25.75
C ASP A 86 -6.35 7.37 -24.41
N GLU A 87 -6.86 6.34 -23.72
CA GLU A 87 -7.43 6.41 -22.36
C GLU A 87 -6.40 6.81 -21.29
N LEU A 88 -5.11 6.52 -21.50
CA LEU A 88 -4.03 7.01 -20.62
C LEU A 88 -3.77 8.48 -20.89
N TYR A 89 -3.62 8.86 -22.16
CA TYR A 89 -3.35 10.25 -22.55
C TYR A 89 -4.48 11.19 -22.11
N GLY A 90 -5.74 10.73 -22.16
CA GLY A 90 -6.90 11.47 -21.65
C GLY A 90 -6.82 11.80 -20.16
N GLN A 91 -6.04 11.05 -19.37
CA GLN A 91 -5.88 11.28 -17.93
C GLN A 91 -4.77 12.27 -17.58
N MET A 92 -3.82 12.55 -18.48
CA MET A 92 -2.72 13.50 -18.21
C MET A 92 -3.22 14.93 -17.93
N PRO A 93 -4.16 15.50 -18.70
CA PRO A 93 -4.75 16.81 -18.39
C PRO A 93 -5.45 16.83 -17.03
N LEU A 94 -6.09 15.73 -16.62
CA LEU A 94 -6.75 15.63 -15.32
C LEU A 94 -5.75 15.69 -14.16
N VAL A 95 -4.58 15.05 -14.31
CA VAL A 95 -3.50 15.18 -13.32
C VAL A 95 -2.94 16.60 -13.26
N LYS A 96 -2.81 17.29 -14.41
CA LYS A 96 -2.43 18.71 -14.42
C LYS A 96 -3.46 19.59 -13.69
N LYS A 97 -4.76 19.30 -13.83
CA LYS A 97 -5.82 19.97 -13.04
C LYS A 97 -5.65 19.74 -11.55
N VAL A 98 -5.37 18.51 -11.13
CA VAL A 98 -5.06 18.19 -9.72
C VAL A 98 -3.88 19.04 -9.25
N LEU A 99 -2.75 19.00 -9.95
CA LEU A 99 -1.55 19.75 -9.58
C LEU A 99 -1.79 21.25 -9.51
N ALA A 100 -2.60 21.82 -10.41
CA ALA A 100 -2.96 23.22 -10.39
C ALA A 100 -3.72 23.60 -9.11
N VAL A 101 -4.72 22.80 -8.71
CA VAL A 101 -5.50 23.04 -7.48
C VAL A 101 -4.63 22.94 -6.24
N PHE A 102 -3.67 22.00 -6.20
CA PHE A 102 -2.70 21.90 -5.10
C PHE A 102 -1.53 22.90 -5.20
N HIS A 103 -1.62 23.89 -6.10
CA HIS A 103 -0.59 24.90 -6.36
C HIS A 103 0.81 24.32 -6.60
N VAL A 104 0.90 23.18 -7.30
CA VAL A 104 2.16 22.56 -7.69
C VAL A 104 2.60 23.09 -9.06
N PRO A 105 3.74 23.80 -9.15
CA PRO A 105 4.27 24.25 -10.42
C PRO A 105 4.60 23.08 -11.35
N VAL A 106 4.12 23.18 -12.60
CA VAL A 106 4.37 22.18 -13.65
C VAL A 106 5.41 22.70 -14.63
N TYR A 107 6.45 21.91 -14.87
CA TYR A 107 7.52 22.20 -15.83
C TYR A 107 7.51 21.19 -16.96
N GLU A 108 7.59 21.70 -18.19
CA GLU A 108 7.67 20.89 -19.40
C GLU A 108 8.47 21.66 -20.47
N LYS A 109 9.27 20.95 -21.28
CA LYS A 109 10.09 21.57 -22.32
C LYS A 109 10.21 20.65 -23.53
N GLY A 110 9.80 21.15 -24.71
CA GLY A 110 9.98 20.42 -25.96
C GLY A 110 11.45 20.08 -26.22
N GLY A 111 11.70 18.84 -26.62
CA GLY A 111 13.05 18.31 -26.85
C GLY A 111 13.73 17.70 -25.62
N PHE A 112 13.10 17.75 -24.44
CA PHE A 112 13.60 17.17 -23.20
C PHE A 112 12.51 16.30 -22.55
N GLU A 113 12.92 15.27 -21.82
CA GLU A 113 12.02 14.39 -21.07
C GLU A 113 11.84 14.88 -19.63
N ALA A 114 10.82 14.37 -18.93
CA ALA A 114 10.50 14.77 -17.57
C ALA A 114 11.67 14.53 -16.59
N ASP A 115 12.45 13.47 -16.81
CA ASP A 115 13.65 13.14 -16.04
C ASP A 115 14.78 14.17 -16.24
N ASP A 116 14.95 14.71 -17.46
CA ASP A 116 15.88 15.81 -17.77
C ASP A 116 15.49 17.10 -17.05
N ILE A 117 14.19 17.39 -16.98
CA ILE A 117 13.65 18.52 -16.22
C ILE A 117 13.94 18.34 -14.73
N ILE A 118 13.68 17.16 -14.17
CA ILE A 118 13.98 16.82 -12.77
C ILE A 118 15.49 16.91 -12.49
N GLY A 119 16.32 16.38 -13.38
CA GLY A 119 17.78 16.42 -13.29
C GLY A 119 18.31 17.85 -13.27
N THR A 120 17.69 18.72 -14.07
CA THR A 120 17.99 20.15 -14.15
C THR A 120 17.57 20.90 -12.87
N ILE A 121 16.32 20.73 -12.41
CA ILE A 121 15.84 21.39 -11.17
C ILE A 121 16.63 20.91 -9.95
N SER A 122 16.92 19.60 -9.86
CA SER A 122 17.73 19.01 -8.78
C SER A 122 19.17 19.55 -8.77
N LEU A 123 19.72 19.90 -9.93
CA LEU A 123 21.04 20.54 -10.03
C LEU A 123 21.00 22.02 -9.60
N GLN A 124 19.97 22.75 -10.03
CA GLN A 124 19.80 24.18 -9.75
C GLN A 124 19.39 24.45 -8.29
N ALA A 125 18.77 23.48 -7.61
CA ALA A 125 18.41 23.57 -6.21
C ALA A 125 19.64 23.90 -5.33
N PRO A 126 19.64 24.98 -4.53
CA PRO A 126 20.82 25.44 -3.82
C PRO A 126 21.25 24.45 -2.73
N ARG A 127 22.40 23.79 -2.93
CA ARG A 127 22.92 22.75 -2.04
C ARG A 127 23.67 23.28 -0.80
N LYS A 128 24.23 24.50 -0.88
CA LYS A 128 25.12 25.06 0.15
C LYS A 128 24.66 26.39 0.77
N GLN A 129 23.63 27.04 0.20
CA GLN A 129 23.25 28.42 0.58
C GLN A 129 21.93 28.55 1.35
N VAL A 130 21.12 27.49 1.44
CA VAL A 130 19.89 27.51 2.25
C VAL A 130 20.25 27.09 3.68
N LYS A 131 20.03 27.97 4.65
CA LYS A 131 19.95 27.61 6.08
C LYS A 131 18.47 27.60 6.47
N PRO A 132 17.89 26.45 6.85
CA PRO A 132 18.52 25.13 6.98
C PRO A 132 18.79 24.41 5.63
N PRO A 133 19.68 23.38 5.61
CA PRO A 133 20.05 22.68 4.39
C PRO A 133 18.84 22.05 3.68
N LEU A 134 18.88 22.08 2.35
CA LEU A 134 17.84 21.53 1.48
C LEU A 134 18.12 20.06 1.16
N GLU A 135 17.11 19.21 1.33
CA GLU A 135 17.09 17.81 0.89
C GLU A 135 16.10 17.66 -0.26
N THR A 136 16.56 17.12 -1.38
CA THR A 136 15.73 16.88 -2.57
C THR A 136 15.23 15.44 -2.57
N ILE A 137 13.92 15.26 -2.70
CA ILE A 137 13.27 13.97 -2.84
C ILE A 137 12.66 13.89 -4.25
N ILE A 138 13.06 12.91 -5.04
CA ILE A 138 12.50 12.66 -6.38
C ILE A 138 11.47 11.54 -6.24
N LEU A 139 10.18 11.85 -6.38
CA LEU A 139 9.11 10.88 -6.48
C LEU A 139 8.99 10.43 -7.95
N SER A 140 9.42 9.21 -8.24
CA SER A 140 9.32 8.64 -9.58
C SER A 140 9.02 7.15 -9.54
N GLY A 141 8.39 6.67 -10.61
CA GLY A 141 8.32 5.26 -10.85
C GLY A 141 9.60 4.70 -11.50
N ASP A 142 10.35 5.52 -12.22
CA ASP A 142 11.47 5.05 -13.02
C ASP A 142 12.70 4.76 -12.12
N ALA A 143 13.51 3.78 -12.52
CA ALA A 143 14.79 3.53 -11.89
C ALA A 143 15.87 4.53 -12.37
N ASP A 144 15.61 5.25 -13.45
CA ASP A 144 16.61 6.11 -14.10
C ASP A 144 17.01 7.29 -13.25
N VAL A 145 16.09 7.78 -12.41
CA VAL A 145 16.35 8.83 -11.43
C VAL A 145 17.38 8.43 -10.37
N PHE A 146 17.72 7.14 -10.22
CA PHE A 146 18.76 6.72 -9.29
C PHE A 146 20.14 7.27 -9.67
N GLN A 147 20.38 7.62 -10.94
CA GLN A 147 21.64 8.29 -11.34
C GLN A 147 21.78 9.70 -10.74
N LEU A 148 20.68 10.29 -10.26
CA LEU A 148 20.65 11.61 -9.62
C LEU A 148 20.83 11.56 -8.09
N VAL A 149 20.85 10.37 -7.49
CA VAL A 149 20.97 10.19 -6.03
C VAL A 149 22.37 10.59 -5.56
N ASP A 150 22.43 11.40 -4.50
CA ASP A 150 23.67 11.85 -3.86
C ASP A 150 23.39 12.24 -2.39
N GLY A 151 24.38 12.80 -1.69
CA GLY A 151 24.24 13.17 -0.27
C GLY A 151 23.13 14.17 0.05
N HIS A 152 22.56 14.82 -0.96
CA HIS A 152 21.45 15.77 -0.83
C HIS A 152 20.18 15.34 -1.56
N THR A 153 20.26 14.33 -2.43
CA THR A 153 19.18 13.91 -3.33
C THR A 153 18.85 12.45 -3.09
N LYS A 154 17.58 12.15 -2.80
CA LYS A 154 17.07 10.78 -2.63
C LYS A 154 15.97 10.51 -3.63
N ALA A 155 15.80 9.24 -4.00
CA ALA A 155 14.72 8.80 -4.88
C ALA A 155 13.67 8.01 -4.08
N TYR A 156 12.43 8.46 -4.11
CA TYR A 156 11.29 7.79 -3.49
C TYR A 156 10.47 7.09 -4.57
N THR A 157 10.47 5.76 -4.53
CA THR A 157 9.92 4.93 -5.62
C THR A 157 8.89 3.94 -5.12
N LEU A 158 7.94 3.57 -5.98
CA LEU A 158 6.93 2.56 -5.69
C LEU A 158 7.44 1.18 -6.13
N ARG A 159 7.67 0.22 -5.21
CA ARG A 159 8.25 -1.10 -5.55
C ARG A 159 7.22 -2.08 -6.12
N LYS A 160 6.07 -2.24 -5.47
CA LYS A 160 4.99 -3.16 -5.88
C LYS A 160 3.63 -2.48 -5.73
N GLY A 161 3.03 -2.14 -6.86
CA GLY A 161 1.79 -1.35 -6.87
C GLY A 161 2.02 0.05 -6.31
N ILE A 162 0.97 0.66 -5.74
CA ILE A 162 0.98 2.07 -5.30
C ILE A 162 1.24 2.22 -3.79
N GLN A 163 1.07 1.14 -3.01
CA GLN A 163 1.17 1.21 -1.55
C GLN A 163 2.57 0.86 -0.99
N ASP A 164 3.35 0.02 -1.69
CA ASP A 164 4.71 -0.35 -1.29
C ASP A 164 5.70 0.68 -1.87
N SER A 165 6.13 1.63 -1.03
CA SER A 165 7.07 2.68 -1.41
C SER A 165 8.38 2.57 -0.63
N VAL A 166 9.48 2.98 -1.25
CA VAL A 166 10.82 2.89 -0.69
C VAL A 166 11.64 4.12 -1.05
N LEU A 167 12.32 4.66 -0.04
CA LEU A 167 13.29 5.73 -0.18
C LEU A 167 14.69 5.16 -0.44
N TYR A 168 15.33 5.61 -1.51
CA TYR A 168 16.68 5.25 -1.90
C TYR A 168 17.64 6.41 -1.68
N ASP A 169 18.57 6.22 -0.73
CA ASP A 169 19.81 6.98 -0.61
C ASP A 169 20.96 6.28 -1.35
N GLU A 170 22.17 6.85 -1.33
CA GLU A 170 23.34 6.27 -2.01
C GLU A 170 23.57 4.81 -1.61
N LYS A 171 23.47 4.47 -0.31
CA LYS A 171 23.69 3.10 0.18
C LYS A 171 22.62 2.13 -0.29
N ALA A 172 21.36 2.57 -0.33
CA ALA A 172 20.26 1.77 -0.83
C ALA A 172 20.38 1.51 -2.34
N VAL A 173 20.88 2.49 -3.11
CA VAL A 173 21.21 2.32 -4.53
C VAL A 173 22.37 1.34 -4.69
N GLU A 174 23.48 1.53 -3.97
CA GLU A 174 24.63 0.61 -3.99
C GLU A 174 24.20 -0.83 -3.69
N LYS A 175 23.40 -1.05 -2.66
CA LYS A 175 22.88 -2.37 -2.31
C LYS A 175 22.00 -2.95 -3.43
N ARG A 176 21.19 -2.13 -4.09
CA ARG A 176 20.28 -2.57 -5.17
C ARG A 176 21.04 -2.98 -6.43
N PHE A 177 22.11 -2.26 -6.78
CA PHE A 177 22.85 -2.46 -8.03
C PHE A 177 24.19 -3.19 -7.82
N GLY A 178 24.24 -4.11 -6.85
CA GLY A 178 25.40 -5.01 -6.68
C GLY A 178 26.71 -4.30 -6.30
N GLY A 179 26.62 -3.18 -5.60
CA GLY A 179 27.76 -2.36 -5.15
C GLY A 179 28.06 -1.14 -6.02
N LEU A 180 27.30 -0.92 -7.11
CA LEU A 180 27.50 0.25 -7.97
C LEU A 180 26.92 1.53 -7.36
N LYS A 181 27.70 2.61 -7.42
CA LYS A 181 27.28 3.95 -6.99
C LYS A 181 26.31 4.59 -7.99
N PRO A 182 25.47 5.55 -7.57
CA PRO A 182 24.61 6.34 -8.45
C PRO A 182 25.30 6.84 -9.73
N VAL A 183 26.51 7.40 -9.60
CA VAL A 183 27.30 7.93 -10.71
C VAL A 183 27.74 6.89 -11.74
N GLN A 184 27.69 5.59 -11.38
CA GLN A 184 28.06 4.48 -12.26
C GLN A 184 26.85 3.87 -13.00
N LEU A 185 25.62 4.28 -12.68
CA LEU A 185 24.42 3.67 -13.26
C LEU A 185 24.26 3.98 -14.75
N VAL A 186 24.72 5.15 -15.20
CA VAL A 186 24.76 5.50 -16.62
C VAL A 186 25.71 4.57 -17.38
N ASP A 187 26.93 4.39 -16.86
CA ASP A 187 27.91 3.46 -17.46
C ASP A 187 27.42 2.01 -17.40
N TYR A 188 26.65 1.63 -16.37
CA TYR A 188 26.03 0.32 -16.26
C TYR A 188 25.00 0.07 -17.37
N LYS A 189 24.15 1.06 -17.67
CA LYS A 189 23.25 1.00 -18.84
C LYS A 189 24.03 1.03 -20.15
N ALA A 190 25.11 1.79 -20.23
CA ALA A 190 25.97 1.84 -21.42
C ALA A 190 26.59 0.48 -21.75
N LEU A 191 26.91 -0.32 -20.74
CA LEU A 191 27.47 -1.66 -20.89
C LEU A 191 26.41 -2.73 -21.14
N ARG A 192 25.33 -2.78 -20.34
CA ARG A 192 24.35 -3.87 -20.42
C ARG A 192 23.23 -3.62 -21.43
N GLY A 193 23.00 -2.36 -21.78
CA GLY A 193 21.82 -1.90 -22.51
C GLY A 193 20.58 -1.71 -21.63
N ASP A 194 19.50 -1.28 -22.26
CA ASP A 194 18.18 -1.18 -21.67
C ASP A 194 17.12 -1.60 -22.68
N PRO A 195 16.56 -2.81 -22.57
CA PRO A 195 15.53 -3.28 -23.48
C PRO A 195 14.27 -2.40 -23.48
N SER A 196 13.93 -1.73 -22.37
CA SER A 196 12.70 -0.93 -22.25
C SER A 196 12.75 0.36 -23.06
N ASP A 197 13.95 0.92 -23.22
CA ASP A 197 14.24 2.10 -24.05
C ASP A 197 14.90 1.74 -25.38
N ASN A 198 15.09 0.46 -25.63
CA ASN A 198 15.85 -0.06 -26.78
C ASN A 198 17.27 0.54 -26.86
N ILE A 199 17.91 0.73 -25.69
CA ILE A 199 19.32 1.10 -25.57
C ILE A 199 20.17 -0.16 -25.80
N PRO A 200 21.09 -0.17 -26.78
CA PRO A 200 21.71 -1.40 -27.24
C PRO A 200 22.77 -1.97 -26.28
N GLY A 201 23.50 -1.12 -25.55
CA GLY A 201 24.58 -1.55 -24.65
C GLY A 201 25.81 -2.07 -25.40
N VAL A 202 26.60 -2.94 -24.76
CA VAL A 202 27.65 -3.74 -25.43
C VAL A 202 27.11 -5.15 -25.66
N THR A 203 27.03 -5.57 -26.92
CA THR A 203 26.49 -6.89 -27.26
C THR A 203 27.31 -8.00 -26.59
N GLY A 204 26.62 -8.87 -25.86
CA GLY A 204 27.24 -9.97 -25.10
C GLY A 204 27.64 -9.63 -23.67
N ILE A 205 27.49 -8.38 -23.23
CA ILE A 205 27.68 -7.97 -21.83
C ILE A 205 26.33 -7.88 -21.13
N GLY A 206 26.07 -8.80 -20.20
CA GLY A 206 24.91 -8.77 -19.31
C GLY A 206 25.19 -8.08 -17.98
N GLU A 207 24.15 -7.99 -17.14
CA GLU A 207 24.18 -7.31 -15.83
C GLU A 207 25.38 -7.68 -14.95
N LYS A 208 25.65 -8.97 -14.74
CA LYS A 208 26.76 -9.42 -13.87
C LYS A 208 28.12 -8.96 -14.37
N THR A 209 28.33 -9.01 -15.68
CA THR A 209 29.59 -8.61 -16.31
C THR A 209 29.75 -7.09 -16.25
N ALA A 210 28.69 -6.33 -16.51
CA ALA A 210 28.71 -4.87 -16.39
C ALA A 210 29.05 -4.42 -14.95
N ILE A 211 28.43 -5.02 -13.93
CA ILE A 211 28.75 -4.74 -12.52
C ILE A 211 30.21 -5.05 -12.21
N ALA A 212 30.70 -6.23 -12.60
CA ALA A 212 32.09 -6.63 -12.34
C ALA A 212 33.10 -5.66 -12.99
N LEU A 213 32.86 -5.25 -14.23
CA LEU A 213 33.69 -4.28 -14.93
C LEU A 213 33.69 -2.92 -14.21
N LEU A 214 32.54 -2.41 -13.80
CA LEU A 214 32.47 -1.10 -13.14
C LEU A 214 33.02 -1.10 -11.72
N LEU A 215 32.92 -2.22 -11.00
CA LEU A 215 33.60 -2.39 -9.70
C LEU A 215 35.12 -2.43 -9.87
N GLN A 216 35.63 -3.00 -10.97
CA GLN A 216 37.06 -3.13 -11.23
C GLN A 216 37.71 -1.85 -11.80
N PHE A 217 37.02 -1.17 -12.72
CA PHE A 217 37.55 -0.04 -13.50
C PHE A 217 36.95 1.32 -13.12
N GLY A 218 35.83 1.34 -12.38
CA GLY A 218 35.17 2.55 -11.90
C GLY A 218 34.20 3.17 -12.90
N SER A 219 34.60 3.38 -14.15
CA SER A 219 33.78 4.01 -15.20
C SER A 219 33.98 3.40 -16.57
N LEU A 220 33.06 3.65 -17.50
CA LEU A 220 33.18 3.23 -18.90
C LEU A 220 34.46 3.80 -19.55
N ASP A 221 34.72 5.09 -19.30
CA ASP A 221 35.87 5.78 -19.89
C ASP A 221 37.20 5.20 -19.39
N ASN A 222 37.25 4.83 -18.10
CA ASN A 222 38.42 4.15 -17.53
C ASN A 222 38.61 2.75 -18.11
N ILE A 223 37.54 1.99 -18.42
CA ILE A 223 37.67 0.68 -19.07
C ILE A 223 38.41 0.85 -20.40
N TYR A 224 38.00 1.81 -21.23
CA TYR A 224 38.61 2.03 -22.54
C TYR A 224 40.03 2.60 -22.44
N LYS A 225 40.27 3.53 -21.51
CA LYS A 225 41.61 4.04 -21.25
C LYS A 225 42.58 2.93 -20.85
N GLU A 226 42.18 2.06 -19.92
CA GLU A 226 43.04 0.97 -19.43
C GLU A 226 43.27 -0.11 -20.51
N LEU A 227 42.29 -0.33 -21.40
CA LEU A 227 42.46 -1.19 -22.59
C LEU A 227 43.46 -0.60 -23.60
N GLU A 228 43.42 0.70 -23.84
CA GLU A 228 44.36 1.41 -24.73
C GLU A 228 45.79 1.43 -24.15
N GLU A 229 45.92 1.66 -22.84
CA GLU A 229 47.20 1.65 -22.11
C GLU A 229 47.73 0.23 -21.83
N ASN A 230 46.94 -0.80 -22.10
CA ASN A 230 47.26 -2.22 -21.89
C ASN A 230 47.81 -2.53 -20.48
N THR A 231 47.14 -2.00 -19.45
CA THR A 231 47.57 -2.14 -18.05
C THR A 231 47.37 -3.56 -17.52
N GLU A 232 47.91 -3.87 -16.34
CA GLU A 232 47.69 -5.18 -15.70
C GLU A 232 46.21 -5.47 -15.42
N LYS A 233 45.42 -4.44 -15.10
CA LYS A 233 43.96 -4.58 -14.96
C LYS A 233 43.32 -4.99 -16.28
N ALA A 234 43.67 -4.33 -17.38
CA ALA A 234 43.17 -4.70 -18.70
C ALA A 234 43.65 -6.11 -19.09
N LYS A 235 44.91 -6.49 -18.79
CA LYS A 235 45.45 -7.83 -19.06
C LYS A 235 44.66 -8.94 -18.37
N SER A 236 44.15 -8.71 -17.17
CA SER A 236 43.33 -9.66 -16.39
C SER A 236 41.98 -10.04 -17.05
N LEU A 237 41.49 -9.25 -18.01
CA LEU A 237 40.23 -9.54 -18.70
C LEU A 237 40.38 -10.73 -19.66
N ARG A 238 39.32 -11.55 -19.76
CA ARG A 238 39.25 -12.65 -20.74
C ARG A 238 39.35 -12.10 -22.17
N PRO A 239 40.10 -12.75 -23.09
CA PRO A 239 40.29 -12.25 -24.46
C PRO A 239 38.99 -11.87 -25.18
N ARG A 240 38.00 -12.80 -25.18
CA ARG A 240 36.68 -12.57 -25.78
C ARG A 240 35.95 -11.34 -25.23
N LEU A 241 36.15 -11.00 -23.95
CA LEU A 241 35.52 -9.82 -23.34
C LEU A 241 36.17 -8.51 -23.82
N LYS A 242 37.50 -8.51 -24.04
CA LYS A 242 38.20 -7.38 -24.65
C LYS A 242 37.73 -7.16 -26.07
N ASP A 243 37.63 -8.24 -26.85
CA ASP A 243 37.20 -8.18 -28.25
C ASP A 243 35.80 -7.56 -28.35
N MET A 244 34.86 -7.98 -27.49
CA MET A 244 33.51 -7.38 -27.44
C MET A 244 33.54 -5.89 -27.04
N LEU A 245 34.32 -5.51 -26.03
CA LEU A 245 34.41 -4.11 -25.59
C LEU A 245 34.97 -3.21 -26.71
N VAL A 246 36.00 -3.67 -27.43
CA VAL A 246 36.60 -2.94 -28.55
C VAL A 246 35.65 -2.90 -29.75
N GLN A 247 35.07 -4.04 -30.14
CA GLN A 247 34.16 -4.15 -31.28
C GLN A 247 32.93 -3.24 -31.13
N TYR A 248 32.38 -3.13 -29.91
CA TYR A 248 31.16 -2.37 -29.63
C TYR A 248 31.43 -1.06 -28.88
N LYS A 249 32.64 -0.49 -28.98
CA LYS A 249 33.03 0.76 -28.29
C LYS A 249 32.10 1.93 -28.63
N GLU A 250 31.82 2.15 -29.91
CA GLU A 250 30.92 3.22 -30.35
C GLU A 250 29.48 3.00 -29.85
N GLN A 251 29.02 1.74 -29.83
CA GLN A 251 27.70 1.37 -29.32
C GLN A 251 27.55 1.67 -27.82
N ALA A 252 28.61 1.41 -27.04
CA ALA A 252 28.67 1.76 -25.62
C ALA A 252 28.63 3.28 -25.42
N ALA A 253 29.38 4.04 -26.22
CA ALA A 253 29.40 5.51 -26.15
C ALA A 253 28.03 6.12 -26.44
N ILE A 254 27.36 5.68 -27.51
CA ILE A 254 25.99 6.10 -27.84
C ILE A 254 25.02 5.69 -26.72
N SER A 255 25.15 4.48 -26.19
CA SER A 255 24.29 4.00 -25.10
C SER A 255 24.44 4.81 -23.82
N LYS A 256 25.67 5.25 -23.49
CA LYS A 256 25.95 6.15 -22.37
C LYS A 256 25.24 7.49 -22.55
N GLU A 257 25.34 8.07 -23.74
CA GLU A 257 24.70 9.35 -24.06
C GLU A 257 23.17 9.26 -24.01
N LEU A 258 22.58 8.16 -24.51
CA LEU A 258 21.14 7.93 -24.45
C LEU A 258 20.62 7.72 -23.02
N ALA A 259 21.40 7.02 -22.17
CA ALA A 259 21.01 6.70 -20.80
C ALA A 259 21.21 7.86 -19.81
N GLN A 260 22.04 8.84 -20.16
CA GLN A 260 22.37 9.95 -19.29
C GLN A 260 21.24 10.98 -19.24
N ILE A 261 20.77 11.32 -18.04
CA ILE A 261 19.84 12.43 -17.83
C ILE A 261 20.56 13.75 -18.08
N GLU A 262 20.00 14.58 -18.95
CA GLU A 262 20.47 15.94 -19.22
C GLU A 262 20.07 16.87 -18.06
N ARG A 263 21.02 17.65 -17.54
CA ARG A 263 20.82 18.50 -16.35
C ARG A 263 20.90 19.99 -16.65
N HIS A 264 20.97 20.35 -17.92
CA HIS A 264 21.05 21.73 -18.40
C HIS A 264 19.93 22.05 -19.40
N ALA A 265 18.73 21.52 -19.18
CA ALA A 265 17.56 21.90 -19.97
C ALA A 265 17.30 23.41 -19.82
N PRO A 266 16.96 24.14 -20.90
CA PRO A 266 16.76 25.59 -20.87
C PRO A 266 15.37 25.92 -20.30
N ILE A 267 15.23 25.72 -18.99
CA ILE A 267 14.09 26.11 -18.15
C ILE A 267 14.52 27.22 -17.19
N ASP A 268 13.64 28.20 -16.97
CA ASP A 268 13.83 29.22 -15.94
C ASP A 268 13.11 28.74 -14.67
N CYS A 269 13.89 28.36 -13.66
CA CYS A 269 13.36 27.82 -12.40
C CYS A 269 14.18 28.38 -11.23
N LYS A 270 13.52 29.13 -10.35
CA LYS A 270 14.11 29.58 -9.08
C LYS A 270 13.47 28.82 -7.94
N LEU A 271 14.24 28.53 -6.89
CA LEU A 271 13.71 27.83 -5.72
C LEU A 271 12.51 28.55 -5.09
N SER A 272 12.46 29.88 -5.16
CA SER A 272 11.31 30.68 -4.70
C SER A 272 10.01 30.33 -5.41
N ASP A 273 10.09 29.99 -6.70
CA ASP A 273 8.95 29.69 -7.54
C ASP A 273 8.38 28.30 -7.23
N LEU A 274 9.20 27.46 -6.58
CA LEU A 274 8.84 26.13 -6.11
C LEU A 274 8.26 26.12 -4.71
N ALA A 275 8.23 27.25 -3.99
CA ALA A 275 7.71 27.29 -2.63
C ALA A 275 6.27 26.77 -2.61
N TRP A 276 6.00 25.73 -1.82
CA TRP A 276 4.68 25.14 -1.81
C TRP A 276 3.72 26.05 -1.05
N LYS A 277 2.69 26.51 -1.75
CA LYS A 277 1.70 27.45 -1.23
C LYS A 277 0.52 26.69 -0.63
N GLU A 278 -0.17 27.33 0.30
CA GLU A 278 -1.49 26.87 0.74
C GLU A 278 -2.43 26.76 -0.46
N PHE A 279 -3.26 25.72 -0.48
CA PHE A 279 -4.27 25.46 -1.50
C PHE A 279 -5.66 25.54 -0.88
N ASP A 280 -6.68 25.81 -1.69
CA ASP A 280 -8.07 25.85 -1.22
C ASP A 280 -8.59 24.41 -1.05
N GLU A 281 -8.83 23.99 0.19
CA GLU A 281 -9.36 22.66 0.48
C GLU A 281 -10.72 22.40 -0.16
N LYS A 282 -11.58 23.42 -0.28
CA LYS A 282 -12.90 23.27 -0.90
C LYS A 282 -12.76 23.06 -2.40
N GLU A 283 -11.84 23.78 -3.04
CA GLU A 283 -11.55 23.58 -4.47
C GLU A 283 -10.96 22.18 -4.71
N ALA A 284 -10.02 21.76 -3.86
CA ALA A 284 -9.44 20.41 -3.90
C ALA A 284 -10.48 19.32 -3.69
N GLU A 285 -11.37 19.51 -2.71
CA GLU A 285 -12.45 18.59 -2.42
C GLU A 285 -13.42 18.50 -3.60
N GLN A 286 -13.90 19.63 -4.14
CA GLN A 286 -14.81 19.65 -5.28
C GLN A 286 -14.21 18.94 -6.50
N LEU A 287 -12.92 19.18 -6.78
CA LEU A 287 -12.23 18.49 -7.87
C LEU A 287 -12.17 16.97 -7.64
N LEU A 288 -11.74 16.52 -6.46
CA LEU A 288 -11.66 15.10 -6.13
C LEU A 288 -13.03 14.42 -6.14
N GLN A 289 -14.07 15.09 -5.63
CA GLN A 289 -15.45 14.60 -5.68
C GLN A 289 -15.96 14.47 -7.12
N SER A 290 -15.61 15.39 -8.02
CA SER A 290 -15.96 15.32 -9.44
C SER A 290 -15.38 14.07 -10.13
N PHE A 291 -14.25 13.56 -9.64
CA PHE A 291 -13.66 12.29 -10.09
C PHE A 291 -14.18 11.05 -9.33
N GLY A 292 -15.05 11.23 -8.34
CA GLY A 292 -15.57 10.16 -7.48
C GLY A 292 -14.62 9.73 -6.35
N PHE A 293 -13.59 10.53 -6.02
CA PHE A 293 -12.54 10.17 -5.07
C PHE A 293 -12.86 10.50 -3.61
N ARG A 294 -14.02 10.05 -3.12
CA ARG A 294 -14.48 10.35 -1.74
C ARG A 294 -13.51 9.91 -0.63
N SER A 295 -12.75 8.84 -0.84
CA SER A 295 -11.75 8.39 0.13
C SER A 295 -10.50 9.27 0.19
N LEU A 296 -10.24 10.06 -0.86
CA LEU A 296 -9.10 10.98 -0.94
C LEU A 296 -9.43 12.36 -0.37
N THR A 297 -10.69 12.79 -0.41
CA THR A 297 -11.12 14.06 0.22
C THR A 297 -10.87 14.04 1.72
N LEU A 298 -11.11 12.90 2.36
CA LEU A 298 -10.82 12.65 3.79
C LEU A 298 -9.32 12.80 4.16
N ARG A 299 -8.43 12.84 3.17
CA ARG A 299 -6.98 12.98 3.39
C ARG A 299 -6.46 14.41 3.19
N LEU A 300 -7.29 15.33 2.69
CA LEU A 300 -6.91 16.73 2.46
C LEU A 300 -6.35 17.43 3.72
N PRO A 301 -6.94 17.24 4.92
CA PRO A 301 -6.43 17.90 6.13
C PRO A 301 -5.00 17.50 6.47
N GLU A 302 -4.58 16.29 6.08
CA GLU A 302 -3.23 15.77 6.34
C GLU A 302 -2.16 16.40 5.43
N LEU A 303 -2.56 17.12 4.38
CA LEU A 303 -1.66 17.69 3.38
C LEU A 303 -1.24 19.13 3.69
N HIS A 304 -1.72 19.77 4.76
CA HIS A 304 -1.32 21.14 5.08
C HIS A 304 0.19 21.27 5.37
N GLY A 305 0.90 21.95 4.47
CA GLY A 305 2.34 22.20 4.55
C GLY A 305 2.68 23.28 5.58
N ASN A 306 3.42 22.91 6.63
CA ASN A 306 4.25 23.79 7.48
C ASN A 306 3.67 25.17 7.91
N GLY A 307 2.37 25.27 8.16
CA GLY A 307 1.79 26.27 9.07
C GLY A 307 1.76 25.68 10.47
N LYS A 308 2.30 26.42 11.46
CA LYS A 308 2.40 26.07 12.90
C LYS A 308 1.47 24.91 13.31
N LYS A 309 2.05 23.89 13.99
CA LYS A 309 1.33 23.17 15.04
C LYS A 309 0.76 24.22 15.99
N GLN A 310 -0.45 24.71 15.73
CA GLN A 310 -1.39 24.77 16.81
C GLN A 310 -1.59 23.31 17.17
N GLU A 311 -1.15 22.94 18.37
CA GLU A 311 -1.90 21.96 19.14
C GLU A 311 -3.33 22.52 19.24
N LYS A 312 -4.09 22.42 18.15
CA LYS A 312 -5.53 22.48 18.21
C LYS A 312 -5.94 21.05 18.53
N GLU A 313 -6.84 20.93 19.48
CA GLU A 313 -7.58 19.74 19.80
C GLU A 313 -8.39 19.32 18.55
N GLN A 314 -7.73 18.77 17.54
CA GLN A 314 -8.25 18.64 16.17
C GLN A 314 -9.09 17.36 15.98
N GLY A 315 -9.76 16.91 17.03
CA GLY A 315 -10.62 15.72 17.00
C GLY A 315 -12.10 16.00 17.28
N GLU A 316 -12.43 17.01 18.09
CA GLU A 316 -13.84 17.31 18.43
C GLU A 316 -14.49 18.23 17.38
N ASP A 317 -13.82 19.32 16.99
CA ASP A 317 -14.39 20.34 16.11
C ASP A 317 -14.74 19.80 14.70
N ASP A 318 -13.93 18.89 14.15
CA ASP A 318 -14.14 18.35 12.79
C ASP A 318 -15.31 17.36 12.74
N GLN A 319 -15.43 16.48 13.74
CA GLN A 319 -16.49 15.47 13.77
C GLN A 319 -17.85 16.08 14.12
N LEU A 320 -17.89 17.07 15.00
CA LEU A 320 -19.10 17.84 15.29
C LEU A 320 -19.58 18.62 14.05
N ALA A 321 -18.65 19.20 13.28
CA ALA A 321 -18.98 19.86 12.02
C ALA A 321 -19.57 18.88 10.99
N VAL A 322 -19.04 17.66 10.88
CA VAL A 322 -19.63 16.61 10.02
C VAL A 322 -21.04 16.24 10.49
N ILE A 323 -21.27 16.09 11.80
CA ILE A 323 -22.61 15.81 12.34
C ILE A 323 -23.59 16.93 11.99
N GLU A 324 -23.19 18.19 12.19
CA GLU A 324 -24.01 19.36 11.84
C GLU A 324 -24.32 19.40 10.34
N GLN A 325 -23.35 19.09 9.50
CA GLN A 325 -23.54 19.08 8.06
C GLN A 325 -24.52 17.99 7.63
N LEU A 326 -24.37 16.77 8.15
CA LEU A 326 -25.28 15.67 7.85
C LEU A 326 -26.71 15.91 8.37
N GLU A 327 -26.86 16.61 9.50
CA GLU A 327 -28.14 17.08 10.02
C GLU A 327 -28.76 18.14 9.09
N ARG A 328 -27.98 19.13 8.65
CA ARG A 328 -28.43 20.16 7.70
C ARG A 328 -28.82 19.59 6.34
N ASP A 329 -28.09 18.59 5.85
CA ASP A 329 -28.35 17.92 4.57
C ASP A 329 -29.51 16.91 4.66
N GLY A 330 -30.11 16.73 5.84
CA GLY A 330 -31.23 15.81 6.06
C GLY A 330 -30.84 14.33 6.00
N VAL A 331 -29.54 14.02 6.05
CA VAL A 331 -29.03 12.64 6.11
C VAL A 331 -29.24 12.06 7.50
N LEU A 332 -29.01 12.85 8.55
CA LEU A 332 -29.33 12.49 9.94
C LEU A 332 -30.60 13.21 10.39
N SER A 333 -31.47 12.50 11.11
CA SER A 333 -32.54 13.16 11.86
C SER A 333 -31.95 13.92 13.05
N HIS A 334 -32.70 14.88 13.58
CA HIS A 334 -32.28 15.67 14.75
C HIS A 334 -31.92 14.78 15.95
N GLU A 335 -32.71 13.74 16.20
CA GLU A 335 -32.51 12.81 17.31
C GLU A 335 -31.22 12.00 17.14
N ILE A 336 -30.91 11.55 15.92
CA ILE A 336 -29.68 10.82 15.65
C ILE A 336 -28.48 11.76 15.72
N ALA A 337 -28.57 12.96 15.15
CA ALA A 337 -27.51 13.96 15.25
C ALA A 337 -27.22 14.33 16.71
N GLU A 338 -28.23 14.42 17.58
CA GLU A 338 -28.05 14.62 19.02
C GLU A 338 -27.31 13.44 19.68
N VAL A 339 -27.67 12.19 19.36
CA VAL A 339 -26.95 11.01 19.84
C VAL A 339 -25.49 11.03 19.41
N GLU A 340 -25.21 11.31 18.13
CA GLU A 340 -23.84 11.36 17.61
C GLU A 340 -23.02 12.50 18.26
N ARG A 341 -23.62 13.68 18.47
CA ARG A 341 -22.98 14.81 19.19
C ARG A 341 -22.61 14.44 20.62
N ASN A 342 -23.52 13.78 21.34
CA ASN A 342 -23.27 13.35 22.72
C ASN A 342 -22.23 12.24 22.80
N LEU A 343 -22.09 11.43 21.75
CA LEU A 343 -21.11 10.35 21.67
C LEU A 343 -19.68 10.85 21.38
N THR A 344 -19.52 11.89 20.56
CA THR A 344 -18.20 12.42 20.18
C THR A 344 -17.24 12.69 21.37
N PRO A 345 -17.61 13.44 22.42
CA PRO A 345 -16.70 13.70 23.54
C PRO A 345 -16.34 12.42 24.31
N VAL A 346 -17.24 11.45 24.37
CA VAL A 346 -16.97 10.14 25.00
C VAL A 346 -15.89 9.39 24.22
N LEU A 347 -16.01 9.34 22.90
CA LEU A 347 -15.01 8.70 22.04
C LEU A 347 -13.65 9.39 22.19
N ARG A 348 -13.60 10.73 22.18
CA ARG A 348 -12.35 11.48 22.31
C ARG A 348 -11.68 11.26 23.66
N ALA A 349 -12.47 11.16 24.74
CA ALA A 349 -11.95 10.76 26.04
C ALA A 349 -11.39 9.33 26.01
N MET A 350 -12.04 8.38 25.33
CA MET A 350 -11.56 7.00 25.17
C MET A 350 -10.24 6.94 24.38
N GLU A 351 -10.13 7.67 23.26
CA GLU A 351 -8.92 7.71 22.44
C GLU A 351 -7.74 8.34 23.19
N LYS A 352 -7.97 9.49 23.85
CA LYS A 352 -6.96 10.17 24.67
C LYS A 352 -6.48 9.29 25.81
N THR A 353 -7.40 8.54 26.43
CA THR A 353 -7.07 7.61 27.51
C THR A 353 -6.32 6.39 26.97
N GLY A 354 -6.74 5.81 25.85
CA GLY A 354 -6.15 4.58 25.29
C GLY A 354 -6.33 3.34 26.19
N ILE A 355 -5.81 2.20 25.75
CA ILE A 355 -5.83 0.93 26.50
C ILE A 355 -4.41 0.42 26.77
N ALA A 356 -4.12 -0.01 28.00
CA ALA A 356 -2.80 -0.48 28.36
C ALA A 356 -2.52 -1.88 27.80
N VAL A 357 -1.26 -2.11 27.40
CA VAL A 357 -0.79 -3.41 26.91
C VAL A 357 0.48 -3.85 27.65
N SER A 358 0.62 -5.16 27.90
CA SER A 358 1.84 -5.71 28.50
C SER A 358 2.87 -6.06 27.41
N LYS A 359 3.95 -5.27 27.34
CA LYS A 359 5.04 -5.48 26.39
C LYS A 359 5.73 -6.84 26.61
N GLU A 360 5.90 -7.23 27.87
CA GLU A 360 6.48 -8.52 28.25
C GLU A 360 5.61 -9.70 27.80
N TYR A 361 4.29 -9.60 27.98
CA TYR A 361 3.35 -10.61 27.53
C TYR A 361 3.39 -10.76 26.00
N PHE A 362 3.35 -9.63 25.27
CA PHE A 362 3.41 -9.65 23.81
C PHE A 362 4.75 -10.21 23.30
N ALA A 363 5.87 -9.92 23.94
CA ALA A 363 7.18 -10.50 23.58
C ALA A 363 7.20 -12.03 23.76
N GLY A 364 6.62 -12.54 24.85
CA GLY A 364 6.46 -13.98 25.07
C GLY A 364 5.54 -14.62 24.02
N LEU A 365 4.39 -13.99 23.76
CA LEU A 365 3.43 -14.46 22.76
C LEU A 365 4.03 -14.48 21.35
N GLU A 366 4.81 -13.46 20.98
CA GLU A 366 5.48 -13.39 19.69
C GLU A 366 6.43 -14.59 19.49
N LYS A 367 7.23 -14.91 20.51
CA LYS A 367 8.16 -16.05 20.48
C LYS A 367 7.41 -17.38 20.31
N ASP A 368 6.32 -17.58 21.03
CA ASP A 368 5.53 -18.80 20.93
C ASP A 368 4.82 -18.92 19.59
N MET A 369 4.25 -17.83 19.08
CA MET A 369 3.61 -17.82 17.76
C MET A 369 4.61 -18.06 16.63
N ARG A 370 5.81 -17.48 16.67
CA ARG A 370 6.86 -17.75 15.67
C ARG A 370 7.28 -19.22 15.66
N ARG A 371 7.34 -19.84 16.84
CA ARG A 371 7.65 -21.27 16.96
C ARG A 371 6.58 -22.15 16.34
N GLU A 372 5.31 -21.88 16.63
CA GLU A 372 4.19 -22.64 16.06
C GLU A 372 4.02 -22.38 14.57
N LEU A 373 4.28 -21.16 14.10
CA LEU A 373 4.30 -20.83 12.68
C LEU A 373 5.38 -21.63 11.92
N ALA A 374 6.59 -21.74 12.48
CA ALA A 374 7.68 -22.52 11.90
C ALA A 374 7.39 -24.03 11.89
N LYS A 375 6.67 -24.55 12.88
CA LYS A 375 6.18 -25.94 12.89
C LYS A 375 5.15 -26.18 11.79
N ALA A 376 4.16 -25.30 11.66
CA ALA A 376 3.15 -25.39 10.61
C ALA A 376 3.81 -25.32 9.23
N GLU A 377 4.76 -24.41 9.03
CA GLU A 377 5.51 -24.28 7.79
C GLU A 377 6.32 -25.54 7.45
N SER A 378 7.08 -26.08 8.41
CA SER A 378 7.81 -27.34 8.23
C SER A 378 6.88 -28.49 7.81
N LYS A 379 5.71 -28.60 8.44
CA LYS A 379 4.72 -29.64 8.12
C LYS A 379 4.10 -29.44 6.74
N ILE A 380 3.88 -28.19 6.31
CA ILE A 380 3.44 -27.88 4.94
C ILE A 380 4.52 -28.31 3.94
N PHE A 381 5.79 -28.06 4.20
CA PHE A 381 6.88 -28.46 3.31
C PHE A 381 7.03 -29.97 3.20
N GLU A 382 6.84 -30.69 4.30
CA GLU A 382 6.79 -32.16 4.32
C GLU A 382 5.64 -32.68 3.46
N LEU A 383 4.41 -32.20 3.70
CA LEU A 383 3.21 -32.61 2.95
C LEU A 383 3.26 -32.20 1.47
N ALA A 384 3.94 -31.10 1.14
CA ALA A 384 4.10 -30.62 -0.22
C ALA A 384 5.32 -31.23 -0.93
N GLU A 385 6.19 -31.96 -0.22
CA GLU A 385 7.48 -32.47 -0.69
C GLU A 385 8.32 -31.39 -1.41
N SER A 386 8.21 -30.13 -0.96
CA SER A 386 8.93 -28.99 -1.55
C SER A 386 8.92 -27.78 -0.64
N VAL A 387 9.97 -26.97 -0.75
CA VAL A 387 10.09 -25.69 -0.06
C VAL A 387 9.59 -24.59 -0.99
N PHE A 388 8.70 -23.75 -0.48
CA PHE A 388 8.13 -22.61 -1.22
C PHE A 388 7.65 -21.55 -0.23
N ASN A 389 7.26 -20.37 -0.74
CA ASN A 389 6.67 -19.34 0.10
C ASN A 389 5.17 -19.62 0.31
N VAL A 390 4.81 -20.15 1.49
CA VAL A 390 3.42 -20.44 1.89
C VAL A 390 2.52 -19.19 1.87
N GLY A 391 3.11 -18.01 2.12
CA GLY A 391 2.41 -16.73 2.07
C GLY A 391 2.09 -16.23 0.66
N SER A 392 2.66 -16.83 -0.39
CA SER A 392 2.41 -16.44 -1.79
C SER A 392 1.21 -17.22 -2.37
N PRO A 393 0.07 -16.56 -2.66
CA PRO A 393 -1.11 -17.24 -3.20
C PRO A 393 -0.84 -17.99 -4.51
N LYS A 394 0.07 -17.46 -5.34
CA LYS A 394 0.47 -18.08 -6.61
C LYS A 394 1.27 -19.36 -6.40
N GLN A 395 2.29 -19.34 -5.53
CA GLN A 395 3.10 -20.53 -5.27
C GLN A 395 2.28 -21.60 -4.56
N LEU A 396 1.47 -21.21 -3.58
CA LEU A 396 0.55 -22.12 -2.91
C LEU A 396 -0.46 -22.74 -3.89
N SER A 397 -1.04 -21.95 -4.81
CA SER A 397 -1.95 -22.47 -5.84
C SER A 397 -1.26 -23.51 -6.72
N ALA A 398 -0.03 -23.25 -7.18
CA ALA A 398 0.72 -24.21 -7.98
C ALA A 398 0.98 -25.51 -7.21
N VAL A 399 1.39 -25.41 -5.94
CA VAL A 399 1.61 -26.60 -5.09
C VAL A 399 0.33 -27.40 -4.90
N LEU A 400 -0.78 -26.76 -4.55
CA LEU A 400 -2.03 -27.46 -4.26
C LEU A 400 -2.66 -28.09 -5.52
N PHE A 401 -2.68 -27.37 -6.64
CA PHE A 401 -3.50 -27.77 -7.80
C PHE A 401 -2.69 -28.35 -8.96
N GLU A 402 -1.41 -27.99 -9.11
CA GLU A 402 -0.56 -28.50 -10.18
C GLU A 402 0.34 -29.65 -9.68
N LYS A 403 0.91 -29.52 -8.47
CA LYS A 403 1.79 -30.57 -7.91
C LYS A 403 1.01 -31.66 -7.19
N LEU A 404 0.19 -31.29 -6.21
CA LEU A 404 -0.63 -32.23 -5.43
C LEU A 404 -1.92 -32.64 -6.15
N MET A 405 -2.21 -32.03 -7.31
CA MET A 405 -3.35 -32.37 -8.17
C MET A 405 -4.70 -32.38 -7.44
N LEU A 406 -4.87 -31.52 -6.43
CA LEU A 406 -6.15 -31.38 -5.74
C LEU A 406 -7.19 -30.84 -6.71
N SER A 407 -8.43 -31.33 -6.63
CA SER A 407 -9.50 -30.92 -7.56
C SER A 407 -9.95 -29.48 -7.26
N PRO A 408 -9.87 -28.53 -8.22
CA PRO A 408 -10.33 -27.16 -8.02
C PRO A 408 -11.82 -26.98 -8.34
N LYS A 409 -12.60 -28.05 -8.40
CA LYS A 409 -14.00 -28.03 -8.87
C LYS A 409 -14.86 -27.13 -7.97
N GLY A 410 -15.53 -26.14 -8.56
CA GLY A 410 -16.38 -25.19 -7.84
C GLY A 410 -15.63 -24.09 -7.08
N MET A 411 -14.32 -23.96 -7.34
CA MET A 411 -13.50 -22.89 -6.78
C MET A 411 -13.42 -21.69 -7.73
N HIS A 412 -13.36 -20.50 -7.16
CA HIS A 412 -13.20 -19.26 -7.91
C HIS A 412 -11.78 -19.14 -8.50
N LYS A 413 -11.65 -18.59 -9.71
CA LYS A 413 -10.36 -18.25 -10.32
C LYS A 413 -10.16 -16.74 -10.31
N THR A 414 -8.97 -16.30 -9.93
CA THR A 414 -8.58 -14.89 -10.04
C THR A 414 -8.59 -14.42 -11.51
N PRO A 415 -8.66 -13.11 -11.80
CA PRO A 415 -8.64 -12.59 -13.17
C PRO A 415 -7.46 -13.09 -14.04
N GLY A 416 -6.34 -13.44 -13.41
CA GLY A 416 -5.18 -14.04 -14.08
C GLY A 416 -5.28 -15.57 -14.30
N GLY A 417 -6.45 -16.17 -14.13
CA GLY A 417 -6.69 -17.61 -14.35
C GLY A 417 -6.20 -18.54 -13.23
N ILE A 418 -5.51 -18.02 -12.21
CA ILE A 418 -5.00 -18.79 -11.07
C ILE A 418 -6.14 -19.15 -10.13
N VAL A 419 -6.21 -20.41 -9.68
CA VAL A 419 -7.20 -20.87 -8.71
C VAL A 419 -7.02 -20.11 -7.39
N SER A 420 -8.12 -19.56 -6.88
CA SER A 420 -8.08 -18.79 -5.65
C SER A 420 -7.70 -19.69 -4.48
N THR A 421 -6.73 -19.25 -3.69
CA THR A 421 -6.39 -19.90 -2.43
C THR A 421 -6.96 -19.13 -1.25
N ALA A 422 -7.96 -18.26 -1.39
CA ALA A 422 -8.57 -17.56 -0.25
C ALA A 422 -9.19 -18.55 0.75
N SER A 423 -9.31 -18.18 2.04
CA SER A 423 -9.81 -19.10 3.08
C SER A 423 -11.15 -19.76 2.75
N PRO A 424 -12.19 -19.04 2.25
CA PRO A 424 -13.46 -19.66 1.87
C PRO A 424 -13.32 -20.70 0.75
N GLU A 425 -12.33 -20.56 -0.11
CA GLU A 425 -12.05 -21.47 -1.21
C GLU A 425 -11.30 -22.70 -0.71
N LEU A 426 -10.30 -22.52 0.17
CA LEU A 426 -9.57 -23.61 0.80
C LEU A 426 -10.48 -24.50 1.68
N GLU A 427 -11.44 -23.92 2.40
CA GLU A 427 -12.38 -24.70 3.22
C GLU A 427 -13.19 -25.72 2.37
N LYS A 428 -13.48 -25.42 1.10
CA LYS A 428 -14.19 -26.35 0.19
C LYS A 428 -13.40 -27.64 -0.08
N ILE A 429 -12.08 -27.57 -0.02
CA ILE A 429 -11.18 -28.68 -0.33
C ILE A 429 -10.46 -29.23 0.91
N LYS A 430 -10.86 -28.80 2.11
CA LYS A 430 -10.22 -29.18 3.38
C LYS A 430 -10.19 -30.69 3.63
N SER A 431 -11.20 -31.42 3.16
CA SER A 431 -11.27 -32.88 3.26
C SER A 431 -10.40 -33.61 2.25
N LEU A 432 -9.89 -32.94 1.21
CA LEU A 432 -9.13 -33.58 0.14
C LEU A 432 -7.68 -33.88 0.55
N HIS A 433 -7.09 -33.06 1.41
CA HIS A 433 -5.70 -33.26 1.85
C HIS A 433 -5.37 -32.54 3.17
N PRO A 434 -4.62 -33.16 4.09
CA PRO A 434 -4.19 -32.54 5.36
C PRO A 434 -3.45 -31.19 5.24
N ILE A 435 -2.80 -30.92 4.10
CA ILE A 435 -2.03 -29.70 3.87
C ILE A 435 -2.92 -28.46 3.94
N VAL A 436 -4.19 -28.59 3.55
CA VAL A 436 -5.14 -27.48 3.54
C VAL A 436 -5.38 -26.97 4.96
N GLN A 437 -5.54 -27.86 5.94
CA GLN A 437 -5.71 -27.47 7.34
C GLN A 437 -4.45 -26.78 7.88
N GLU A 438 -3.26 -27.29 7.56
CA GLU A 438 -2.00 -26.67 8.01
C GLU A 438 -1.80 -25.28 7.39
N VAL A 439 -2.18 -25.10 6.12
CA VAL A 439 -2.15 -23.79 5.44
C VAL A 439 -3.12 -22.80 6.09
N LEU A 440 -4.33 -23.24 6.44
CA LEU A 440 -5.30 -22.41 7.15
C LEU A 440 -4.75 -21.99 8.52
N ASN A 441 -4.18 -22.92 9.28
CA ASN A 441 -3.53 -22.66 10.57
C ASN A 441 -2.37 -21.66 10.42
N TYR A 442 -1.48 -21.88 9.44
CA TYR A 442 -0.35 -21.01 9.15
C TYR A 442 -0.80 -19.57 8.88
N ARG A 443 -1.85 -19.38 8.06
CA ARG A 443 -2.35 -18.05 7.71
C ARG A 443 -3.01 -17.33 8.87
N GLU A 444 -3.78 -18.05 9.70
CA GLU A 444 -4.34 -17.49 10.92
C GLU A 444 -3.23 -16.98 11.84
N LEU A 445 -2.22 -17.83 12.11
CA LEU A 445 -1.05 -17.48 12.91
C LEU A 445 -0.28 -16.29 12.33
N ALA A 446 0.05 -16.33 11.03
CA ALA A 446 0.79 -15.28 10.35
C ALA A 446 0.05 -13.94 10.39
N LYS A 447 -1.26 -13.95 10.14
CA LYS A 447 -2.11 -12.74 10.23
C LYS A 447 -2.09 -12.18 11.65
N LEU A 448 -2.37 -13.01 12.66
CA LEU A 448 -2.36 -12.56 14.05
C LEU A 448 -0.98 -12.00 14.48
N LEU A 449 0.09 -12.66 14.06
CA LEU A 449 1.47 -12.27 14.37
C LEU A 449 1.84 -10.92 13.74
N HIS A 450 1.65 -10.79 12.43
CA HIS A 450 2.08 -9.62 11.67
C HIS A 450 1.15 -8.42 11.79
N THR A 451 -0.15 -8.64 12.03
CA THR A 451 -1.13 -7.56 12.15
C THR A 451 -1.24 -7.05 13.58
N TYR A 452 -1.14 -7.92 14.60
CA TYR A 452 -1.41 -7.55 15.98
C TYR A 452 -0.20 -7.74 16.90
N VAL A 453 0.35 -8.94 17.01
CA VAL A 453 1.32 -9.26 18.07
C VAL A 453 2.63 -8.49 17.93
N ALA A 454 3.21 -8.41 16.74
CA ALA A 454 4.45 -7.66 16.53
C ALA A 454 4.25 -6.13 16.53
N PRO A 455 3.18 -5.56 15.92
CA PRO A 455 3.04 -4.09 15.87
C PRO A 455 2.49 -3.45 17.16
N LEU A 456 1.54 -4.06 17.86
CA LEU A 456 0.83 -3.40 18.97
C LEU A 456 1.76 -2.86 20.07
N PRO A 457 2.81 -3.59 20.52
CA PRO A 457 3.75 -3.06 21.52
C PRO A 457 4.57 -1.86 21.04
N LEU A 458 4.79 -1.74 19.73
CA LEU A 458 5.53 -0.64 19.10
C LEU A 458 4.65 0.60 18.90
N LEU A 459 3.34 0.41 18.77
CA LEU A 459 2.35 1.47 18.67
C LEU A 459 1.93 2.04 20.03
N ALA A 460 2.30 1.37 21.12
CA ALA A 460 2.03 1.84 22.46
C ALA A 460 2.89 3.09 22.79
N ASP A 461 2.30 4.04 23.48
CA ASP A 461 2.97 5.24 23.96
C ASP A 461 4.04 4.93 25.04
N LYS A 462 4.61 6.00 25.62
CA LYS A 462 5.61 5.89 26.70
C LYS A 462 5.03 5.32 28.00
N GLU A 463 3.73 5.46 28.22
CA GLU A 463 2.96 4.84 29.31
C GLU A 463 2.51 3.40 29.01
N GLY A 464 2.79 2.87 27.82
CA GLY A 464 2.40 1.52 27.42
C GLY A 464 0.94 1.40 26.99
N ARG A 465 0.34 2.47 26.47
CA ARG A 465 -1.06 2.54 26.06
C ARG A 465 -1.20 2.69 24.56
N ILE A 466 -2.19 2.01 24.01
CA ILE A 466 -2.55 2.08 22.59
C ILE A 466 -3.76 3.00 22.43
N HIS A 467 -3.64 3.94 21.52
CA HIS A 467 -4.66 4.92 21.19
C HIS A 467 -5.22 4.60 19.81
N THR A 468 -6.34 3.88 19.76
CA THR A 468 -7.08 3.67 18.52
C THR A 468 -7.92 4.91 18.23
N HIS A 469 -8.24 5.15 16.96
CA HIS A 469 -9.18 6.15 16.52
C HIS A 469 -10.53 5.51 16.24
N PHE A 470 -11.62 6.08 16.76
CA PHE A 470 -12.99 5.64 16.53
C PHE A 470 -13.68 6.54 15.50
N GLU A 471 -14.20 5.93 14.45
CA GLU A 471 -14.94 6.62 13.40
C GLU A 471 -16.45 6.36 13.56
N GLN A 472 -17.26 7.42 13.65
CA GLN A 472 -18.73 7.33 13.76
C GLN A 472 -19.40 6.97 12.42
N PHE A 473 -18.84 7.44 11.30
CA PHE A 473 -19.45 7.32 9.96
C PHE A 473 -18.72 6.34 9.03
N GLY A 474 -17.91 5.44 9.58
CA GLY A 474 -17.06 4.54 8.78
C GLY A 474 -17.78 3.32 8.21
N ALA A 475 -18.86 2.84 8.85
CA ALA A 475 -19.58 1.64 8.43
C ALA A 475 -21.02 1.96 7.99
N GLU A 476 -21.45 1.37 6.86
CA GLU A 476 -22.83 1.50 6.36
C GLU A 476 -23.89 1.04 7.38
N THR A 477 -23.51 0.15 8.30
CA THR A 477 -24.37 -0.36 9.38
C THR A 477 -24.61 0.62 10.53
N GLY A 478 -23.93 1.78 10.54
CA GLY A 478 -23.94 2.72 11.67
C GLY A 478 -23.11 2.27 12.88
N ARG A 479 -22.33 1.19 12.75
CA ARG A 479 -21.39 0.76 13.80
C ARG A 479 -20.15 1.65 13.80
N LEU A 480 -19.62 1.92 14.99
CA LEU A 480 -18.29 2.50 15.13
C LEU A 480 -17.26 1.63 14.39
N SER A 481 -16.33 2.28 13.70
CA SER A 481 -15.14 1.66 13.13
C SER A 481 -13.91 2.02 13.98
N SER A 482 -12.87 1.20 14.00
CA SER A 482 -11.59 1.53 14.66
C SER A 482 -10.42 1.52 13.68
N ALA A 483 -9.55 2.53 13.76
CA ALA A 483 -8.37 2.69 12.91
C ALA A 483 -7.14 3.12 13.72
N ASN A 484 -5.95 2.97 13.14
CA ASN A 484 -4.68 3.50 13.66
C ASN A 484 -4.36 3.21 15.16
N PRO A 485 -4.37 1.94 15.63
CA PRO A 485 -4.59 0.69 14.91
C PRO A 485 -6.05 0.21 14.97
N ASN A 486 -6.44 -0.68 14.05
CA ASN A 486 -7.76 -1.32 14.09
C ASN A 486 -7.79 -2.41 15.17
N LEU A 487 -8.49 -2.13 16.28
CA LEU A 487 -8.63 -3.05 17.42
C LEU A 487 -9.92 -3.90 17.34
N GLN A 488 -10.90 -3.51 16.53
CA GLN A 488 -12.16 -4.24 16.38
C GLN A 488 -12.02 -5.58 15.67
N ASN A 489 -11.08 -5.68 14.72
CA ASN A 489 -10.91 -6.87 13.90
C ASN A 489 -10.04 -7.97 14.55
N ILE A 490 -9.70 -7.84 15.83
CA ILE A 490 -8.99 -8.90 16.58
C ILE A 490 -9.96 -10.08 16.75
N PRO A 491 -9.64 -11.28 16.21
CA PRO A 491 -10.54 -12.42 16.26
C PRO A 491 -11.01 -12.76 17.68
N LEU A 492 -12.34 -12.92 17.83
CA LEU A 492 -13.00 -13.29 19.09
C LEU A 492 -12.83 -14.79 19.43
N GLN A 493 -12.72 -15.61 18.39
CA GLN A 493 -12.60 -17.06 18.49
C GLN A 493 -11.18 -17.53 18.16
N GLY A 494 -10.86 -18.78 18.51
CA GLY A 494 -9.53 -19.35 18.35
C GLY A 494 -8.66 -19.18 19.60
N SER A 495 -7.80 -20.17 19.86
CA SER A 495 -6.90 -20.17 21.01
C SER A 495 -5.90 -19.01 20.96
N TRP A 496 -5.44 -18.64 19.76
CA TRP A 496 -4.51 -17.55 19.55
C TRP A 496 -5.14 -16.16 19.65
N GLY A 497 -6.35 -15.96 19.09
CA GLY A 497 -7.09 -14.70 19.24
C GLY A 497 -7.32 -14.34 20.72
N LYS A 498 -7.70 -15.34 21.53
CA LYS A 498 -7.83 -15.18 22.99
C LYS A 498 -6.52 -14.77 23.67
N LYS A 499 -5.39 -15.36 23.25
CA LYS A 499 -4.06 -14.97 23.76
C LYS A 499 -3.71 -13.53 23.39
N VAL A 500 -3.96 -13.11 22.15
CA VAL A 500 -3.73 -11.70 21.74
C VAL A 500 -4.52 -10.74 22.63
N ARG A 501 -5.79 -11.04 22.91
CA ARG A 501 -6.63 -10.24 23.81
C ARG A 501 -6.12 -10.24 25.25
N GLY A 502 -5.47 -11.31 25.69
CA GLY A 502 -4.81 -11.41 27.00
C GLY A 502 -3.63 -10.44 27.19
N GLY A 503 -3.14 -9.84 26.11
CA GLY A 503 -2.10 -8.80 26.18
C GLY A 503 -2.60 -7.42 26.57
N PHE A 504 -3.92 -7.18 26.54
CA PHE A 504 -4.54 -5.94 26.99
C PHE A 504 -4.81 -6.03 28.49
N VAL A 505 -4.32 -5.06 29.25
CA VAL A 505 -4.30 -5.11 30.71
C VAL A 505 -4.96 -3.87 31.32
N ALA A 506 -5.45 -4.00 32.54
CA ALA A 506 -5.94 -2.84 33.30
C ALA A 506 -4.76 -1.97 33.76
N ALA A 507 -5.01 -0.68 33.95
CA ALA A 507 -4.06 0.20 34.63
C ALA A 507 -3.87 -0.22 36.11
N PRO A 508 -2.73 0.09 36.74
CA PRO A 508 -2.53 -0.20 38.17
C PRO A 508 -3.66 0.35 39.02
N GLY A 509 -4.26 -0.50 39.87
CA GLY A 509 -5.40 -0.15 40.72
C GLY A 509 -6.78 -0.27 40.06
N TYR A 510 -6.85 -0.67 38.79
CA TYR A 510 -8.10 -0.84 38.04
C TYR A 510 -8.33 -2.30 37.61
N GLN A 511 -9.57 -2.60 37.19
CA GLN A 511 -9.94 -3.86 36.54
C GLN A 511 -10.67 -3.57 35.22
N LEU A 512 -10.53 -4.46 34.23
CA LEU A 512 -11.29 -4.38 32.98
C LEU A 512 -12.62 -5.10 33.13
N VAL A 513 -13.72 -4.39 32.87
CA VAL A 513 -15.09 -4.94 32.85
C VAL A 513 -15.57 -4.97 31.40
N SER A 514 -16.00 -6.14 30.92
CA SER A 514 -16.54 -6.32 29.58
C SER A 514 -18.05 -6.50 29.65
N CYS A 515 -18.80 -5.61 28.99
CA CYS A 515 -20.25 -5.70 28.84
C CYS A 515 -20.58 -5.95 27.37
N ASP A 516 -21.49 -6.89 27.09
CA ASP A 516 -21.90 -7.23 25.73
C ASP A 516 -23.43 -7.37 25.66
N TYR A 517 -24.01 -6.99 24.52
CA TYR A 517 -25.45 -7.11 24.33
C TYR A 517 -25.82 -8.54 23.93
N SER A 518 -26.57 -9.22 24.80
CA SER A 518 -27.04 -10.57 24.52
C SER A 518 -28.09 -10.59 23.41
N GLN A 519 -27.69 -11.05 22.23
CA GLN A 519 -28.57 -11.38 21.10
C GLN A 519 -29.37 -10.17 20.57
N MET A 520 -28.78 -8.97 20.60
CA MET A 520 -29.46 -7.72 20.22
C MET A 520 -30.09 -7.78 18.82
N GLU A 521 -29.37 -8.31 17.84
CA GLU A 521 -29.85 -8.37 16.44
C GLU A 521 -31.16 -9.15 16.31
N LEU A 522 -31.29 -10.29 17.00
CA LEU A 522 -32.51 -11.10 16.97
C LEU A 522 -33.65 -10.46 17.77
N ARG A 523 -33.33 -9.74 18.84
CA ARG A 523 -34.32 -8.96 19.61
C ARG A 523 -34.88 -7.81 18.78
N LEU A 524 -34.02 -7.10 18.06
CA LEU A 524 -34.43 -6.05 17.10
C LEU A 524 -35.29 -6.64 15.98
N ALA A 525 -34.89 -7.78 15.41
CA ALA A 525 -35.69 -8.45 14.39
C ALA A 525 -37.09 -8.83 14.88
N ALA A 526 -37.20 -9.43 16.08
CA ALA A 526 -38.47 -9.77 16.70
C ALA A 526 -39.34 -8.53 16.96
N HIS A 527 -38.72 -7.40 17.34
CA HIS A 527 -39.41 -6.14 17.58
C HIS A 527 -39.93 -5.52 16.27
N ILE A 528 -39.06 -5.37 15.26
CA ILE A 528 -39.38 -4.75 13.97
C ILE A 528 -40.44 -5.57 13.22
N ALA A 529 -40.29 -6.90 13.20
CA ALA A 529 -41.23 -7.80 12.54
C ALA A 529 -42.51 -8.04 13.35
N LYS A 530 -42.56 -7.58 14.60
CA LYS A 530 -43.65 -7.83 15.56
C LYS A 530 -43.99 -9.33 15.70
N GLU A 531 -42.97 -10.18 15.73
CA GLU A 531 -43.15 -11.63 15.79
C GLU A 531 -43.34 -12.09 17.24
N GLU A 532 -44.58 -12.47 17.58
CA GLU A 532 -45.00 -12.74 18.96
C GLU A 532 -44.27 -13.92 19.60
N LYS A 533 -43.95 -14.98 18.82
CA LYS A 533 -43.32 -16.19 19.35
C LYS A 533 -41.89 -15.90 19.82
N MET A 534 -41.12 -15.17 19.03
CA MET A 534 -39.75 -14.72 19.34
C MET A 534 -39.77 -13.74 20.51
N GLN A 535 -40.71 -12.79 20.53
CA GLN A 535 -40.84 -11.86 21.66
C GLN A 535 -41.11 -12.61 22.97
N LYS A 536 -42.02 -13.59 22.95
CA LYS A 536 -42.31 -14.43 24.12
C LYS A 536 -41.10 -15.24 24.57
N ILE A 537 -40.36 -15.85 23.64
CA ILE A 537 -39.11 -16.57 23.94
C ILE A 537 -38.11 -15.66 24.67
N PHE A 538 -37.94 -14.42 24.21
CA PHE A 538 -37.04 -13.47 24.84
C PHE A 538 -37.53 -12.97 26.21
N GLN A 539 -38.84 -12.74 26.38
CA GLN A 539 -39.44 -12.34 27.66
C GLN A 539 -39.32 -13.43 28.73
N GLU A 540 -39.42 -14.70 28.31
CA GLU A 540 -39.25 -15.86 29.17
C GLU A 540 -37.76 -16.23 29.39
N ASN A 541 -36.82 -15.43 28.89
CA ASN A 541 -35.36 -15.68 28.93
C ASN A 541 -34.95 -17.06 28.39
N LYS A 542 -35.70 -17.59 27.42
CA LYS A 542 -35.38 -18.86 26.76
C LYS A 542 -34.31 -18.67 25.69
N ASP A 543 -33.54 -19.72 25.43
CA ASP A 543 -32.52 -19.72 24.38
C ASP A 543 -33.17 -19.82 23.00
N ILE A 544 -33.21 -18.70 22.29
CA ILE A 544 -33.79 -18.61 20.95
C ILE A 544 -33.21 -19.64 19.97
N HIS A 545 -31.93 -19.97 20.05
CA HIS A 545 -31.31 -20.94 19.13
C HIS A 545 -31.75 -22.37 19.45
N ARG A 546 -31.89 -22.72 20.73
CA ARG A 546 -32.45 -24.02 21.13
C ARG A 546 -33.91 -24.14 20.75
N MET A 547 -34.69 -23.06 20.92
CA MET A 547 -36.08 -23.03 20.49
C MET A 547 -36.21 -23.18 18.97
N THR A 548 -35.40 -22.46 18.18
CA THR A 548 -35.36 -22.66 16.72
C THR A 548 -34.98 -24.09 16.35
N ALA A 549 -33.95 -24.67 16.99
CA ALA A 549 -33.53 -26.04 16.72
C ALA A 549 -34.66 -27.04 17.02
N SER A 550 -35.35 -26.89 18.14
CA SER A 550 -36.49 -27.72 18.53
C SER A 550 -37.56 -27.78 17.43
N GLU A 551 -37.88 -26.61 16.86
CA GLU A 551 -38.88 -26.49 15.78
C GLU A 551 -38.36 -27.03 14.44
N VAL A 552 -37.11 -26.74 14.07
CA VAL A 552 -36.51 -27.17 12.79
C VAL A 552 -36.29 -28.69 12.75
N PHE A 553 -35.85 -29.29 13.85
CA PHE A 553 -35.56 -30.72 13.94
C PHE A 553 -36.75 -31.54 14.48
N GLY A 554 -37.82 -30.90 14.95
CA GLY A 554 -39.03 -31.56 15.45
C GLY A 554 -38.83 -32.34 16.76
N ILE A 555 -37.89 -31.90 17.61
CA ILE A 555 -37.57 -32.54 18.90
C ILE A 555 -37.80 -31.58 20.07
N PRO A 556 -38.06 -32.06 21.30
CA PRO A 556 -38.18 -31.19 22.47
C PRO A 556 -36.91 -30.35 22.71
N ALA A 557 -37.07 -29.10 23.17
CA ALA A 557 -35.94 -28.18 23.39
C ALA A 557 -34.87 -28.70 24.37
N GLN A 558 -35.26 -29.60 25.28
CA GLN A 558 -34.39 -30.28 26.23
C GLN A 558 -33.50 -31.34 25.57
N GLU A 559 -33.93 -31.92 24.45
CA GLU A 559 -33.21 -32.95 23.69
C GLU A 559 -32.31 -32.36 22.60
N VAL A 560 -32.36 -31.03 22.40
CA VAL A 560 -31.51 -30.32 21.45
C VAL A 560 -30.04 -30.44 21.86
N SER A 561 -29.22 -31.02 20.99
CA SER A 561 -27.77 -31.08 21.19
C SER A 561 -27.11 -29.72 20.95
N ASP A 562 -25.87 -29.53 21.45
CA ASP A 562 -25.11 -28.30 21.19
C ASP A 562 -24.79 -28.11 19.70
N GLU A 563 -24.66 -29.21 18.94
CA GLU A 563 -24.49 -29.17 17.49
C GLU A 563 -25.76 -28.67 16.78
N MET A 564 -26.93 -29.17 17.16
CA MET A 564 -28.21 -28.71 16.62
C MET A 564 -28.44 -27.24 16.94
N ARG A 565 -28.13 -26.82 18.17
CA ARG A 565 -28.15 -25.41 18.59
C ARG A 565 -27.21 -24.54 17.75
N TYR A 566 -25.99 -25.01 17.48
CA TYR A 566 -25.02 -24.29 16.66
C TYR A 566 -25.50 -24.11 15.22
N ARG A 567 -26.08 -25.15 14.62
CA ARG A 567 -26.68 -25.08 13.27
C ARG A 567 -27.87 -24.11 13.24
N ALA A 568 -28.78 -24.20 14.21
CA ALA A 568 -29.91 -23.29 14.33
C ALA A 568 -29.47 -21.83 14.53
N LYS A 569 -28.37 -21.60 15.25
CA LYS A 569 -27.75 -20.27 15.34
C LYS A 569 -27.32 -19.77 13.97
N ALA A 570 -26.62 -20.58 13.18
CA ALA A 570 -26.21 -20.20 11.83
C ALA A 570 -27.41 -19.89 10.92
N LEU A 571 -28.51 -20.65 11.04
CA LEU A 571 -29.76 -20.41 10.32
C LEU A 571 -30.40 -19.07 10.72
N ASN A 572 -30.55 -18.80 12.02
CA ASN A 572 -31.16 -17.56 12.53
C ASN A 572 -30.45 -16.31 11.98
N PHE A 573 -29.13 -16.27 12.05
CA PHE A 573 -28.37 -15.15 11.47
C PHE A 573 -28.39 -15.18 9.95
N GLY A 574 -28.28 -16.35 9.34
CA GLY A 574 -28.33 -16.51 7.90
C GLY A 574 -29.57 -15.85 7.29
N VAL A 575 -30.75 -16.13 7.84
CA VAL A 575 -32.02 -15.54 7.37
C VAL A 575 -32.02 -14.02 7.50
N LEU A 576 -31.55 -13.47 8.63
CA LEU A 576 -31.48 -12.01 8.82
C LEU A 576 -30.57 -11.33 7.78
N TYR A 577 -29.53 -12.01 7.33
CA TYR A 577 -28.60 -11.51 6.32
C TYR A 577 -28.95 -11.95 4.89
N GLY A 578 -30.20 -12.38 4.64
CA GLY A 578 -30.71 -12.65 3.30
C GLY A 578 -30.31 -14.01 2.71
N MET A 579 -30.03 -15.01 3.54
CA MET A 579 -29.75 -16.38 3.09
C MET A 579 -30.91 -16.95 2.27
N GLY A 580 -30.65 -17.26 1.00
CA GLY A 580 -31.63 -17.91 0.12
C GLY A 580 -31.90 -19.38 0.48
N ALA A 581 -33.01 -19.94 -0.02
CA ALA A 581 -33.48 -21.28 0.30
C ALA A 581 -32.44 -22.40 0.12
N ARG A 582 -31.55 -22.28 -0.89
CA ARG A 582 -30.47 -23.25 -1.14
C ARG A 582 -29.40 -23.22 -0.03
N GLY A 583 -29.01 -22.02 0.41
CA GLY A 583 -28.05 -21.84 1.50
C GLY A 583 -28.62 -22.29 2.85
N PHE A 584 -29.91 -22.04 3.06
CA PHE A 584 -30.64 -22.54 4.23
C PHE A 584 -30.65 -24.07 4.25
N ALA A 585 -31.06 -24.72 3.15
CA ALA A 585 -31.10 -26.18 3.05
C ALA A 585 -29.72 -26.84 3.21
N GLN A 586 -28.64 -26.18 2.79
CA GLN A 586 -27.27 -26.69 3.00
C GLN A 586 -26.82 -26.57 4.46
N SER A 587 -27.25 -25.51 5.16
CA SER A 587 -26.89 -25.25 6.55
C SER A 587 -27.77 -26.01 7.55
N ALA A 588 -28.96 -26.44 7.13
CA ALA A 588 -29.92 -27.20 7.93
C ALA A 588 -29.77 -28.73 7.83
N LYS A 589 -28.94 -29.23 6.91
CA LYS A 589 -28.52 -30.65 6.84
C LYS A 589 -27.42 -30.94 7.86
#